data_AF-A0A497CXX8-F1
#
_entry.id   AF-A0A497CXX8-F1
#
_cell.length_a   1.000
_cell.length_b   1.000
_cell.length_c   1.000
_cell.angle_alpha   90.00
_cell.angle_beta   90.00
_cell.angle_gamma   90.00
#
_symmetry.space_group_name_H-M   'P 1'
#
loop_
_entity.id
_entity.type
_entity.pdbx_description
1 polymer ?
#
loop_
_entity_poly.entity_id
_entity_poly.type
_entity_poly.pdbx_seq_one_letter_code
_entity_poly.pdbx_strand_id
1 'polypeptide(L)'
;MKKNTPTSTILVISMGFLVLYFVFNWQWAALVSLAVGLIGIVSPYLSRKIDWLWMKLTQLLSYIIPNILLSLVFYLFLFPISLLSKLFTKDPLMLSKKYNSYFIDVNKEIDKESFKKTW
;
A
#
# COMPACT_ATOMS: atom_id res chain seq x y z
N MET A 1 -20.44 1.47 6.13
CA MET A 1 -19.35 2.48 6.20
C MET A 1 -19.71 3.49 7.29
N LYS A 2 -18.92 3.60 8.37
CA LYS A 2 -19.12 4.66 9.38
C LYS A 2 -19.00 6.01 8.67
N LYS A 3 -20.02 6.85 8.77
CA LYS A 3 -20.03 8.19 8.18
C LYS A 3 -18.96 9.00 8.90
N ASN A 4 -17.86 9.35 8.22
CA ASN A 4 -16.86 10.26 8.80
C ASN A 4 -17.57 11.56 9.16
N THR A 5 -17.47 11.97 10.42
CA THR A 5 -18.04 13.23 10.89
C THR A 5 -17.09 14.36 10.50
N PRO A 6 -17.57 15.45 9.88
CA PRO A 6 -16.73 16.58 9.47
C PRO A 6 -15.87 17.14 10.62
N THR A 7 -16.37 17.05 11.85
CA THR A 7 -15.66 17.44 13.07
C THR A 7 -14.41 16.59 13.34
N SER A 8 -14.47 15.28 13.08
CA SER A 8 -13.33 14.38 13.25
C SER A 8 -12.23 14.69 12.24
N THR A 9 -12.59 14.95 10.99
CA THR A 9 -11.62 15.31 9.94
C THR A 9 -10.87 16.59 10.29
N ILE A 10 -11.59 17.61 10.76
CA ILE A 10 -10.98 18.90 11.15
C ILE A 10 -10.07 18.74 12.36
N LEU A 11 -10.47 17.93 13.34
CA LEU A 11 -9.65 17.63 14.51
C LEU A 11 -8.39 16.86 14.13
N VAL A 12 -8.48 15.91 13.20
CA VAL A 12 -7.30 15.22 12.66
C VAL A 12 -6.37 16.18 11.92
N ILE A 13 -6.91 17.10 11.11
CA ILE A 13 -6.11 18.11 10.41
C ILE A 13 -5.43 19.04 11.40
N SER A 14 -6.17 19.57 12.39
CA SER A 14 -5.59 20.49 13.39
C SER A 14 -4.52 19.79 14.23
N MET A 15 -4.78 18.55 14.68
CA MET A 15 -3.81 17.73 15.41
C MET A 15 -2.56 17.46 14.57
N GLY A 16 -2.71 17.13 13.28
CA GLY A 16 -1.60 16.92 12.37
C GLY A 16 -0.69 18.14 12.25
N PHE A 17 -1.26 19.32 12.02
CA PHE A 17 -0.48 20.57 11.98
C PHE A 17 0.17 20.93 13.33
N LEU A 18 -0.46 20.57 14.44
CA LEU A 18 0.10 20.77 15.79
C LEU A 18 1.32 19.86 16.02
N VAL A 19 1.23 18.59 15.62
CA VAL A 19 2.40 17.67 15.66
C VAL A 19 3.53 18.20 14.77
N LEU A 20 3.21 18.71 13.57
CA LEU A 20 4.22 19.33 12.70
C LEU A 20 4.91 20.54 13.36
N TYR A 21 4.18 21.35 14.11
CA TYR A 21 4.79 22.42 14.91
C TYR A 21 5.79 21.86 15.92
N PHE A 22 5.45 20.80 16.66
CA PHE A 22 6.39 20.22 17.64
C PHE A 22 7.61 19.54 17.01
N VAL A 23 7.47 18.93 15.84
CA VAL A 23 8.58 18.23 15.17
C VAL A 23 9.50 19.20 14.42
N PHE A 24 8.93 20.19 13.71
CA PHE A 24 9.67 21.07 12.81
C PHE A 24 9.84 22.51 13.34
N ASN A 25 9.26 22.85 14.50
CA ASN A 25 9.22 24.20 15.09
C ASN A 25 8.67 25.29 14.15
N TRP A 26 7.83 24.91 13.19
CA TRP A 26 7.24 25.83 12.22
C TRP A 26 6.11 26.64 12.85
N GLN A 27 6.42 27.89 13.24
CA GLN A 27 5.46 28.80 13.89
C GLN A 27 4.16 28.98 13.10
N TRP A 28 4.22 28.96 11.77
CA TRP A 28 3.03 29.05 10.91
C TRP A 28 2.09 27.85 11.03
N ALA A 29 2.63 26.64 11.32
CA ALA A 29 1.82 25.43 11.47
C ALA A 29 0.91 25.49 12.71
N ALA A 30 1.39 26.11 13.80
CA ALA A 30 0.57 26.35 15.00
C ALA A 30 -0.60 27.30 14.70
N LEU A 31 -0.36 28.37 13.94
CA LEU A 31 -1.40 29.33 13.56
C LEU A 31 -2.46 28.69 12.66
N VAL A 32 -2.04 27.85 11.70
CA VAL A 32 -2.95 27.08 10.84
C VAL A 32 -3.76 26.07 11.66
N SER A 33 -3.14 25.36 12.60
CA SER A 33 -3.82 24.40 13.48
C SER A 33 -4.94 25.08 14.29
N LEU A 34 -4.63 26.23 14.91
CA LEU A 34 -5.61 27.02 15.65
C LEU A 34 -6.75 27.53 14.76
N ALA A 35 -6.44 28.08 13.59
CA ALA A 35 -7.44 28.59 12.66
C ALA A 35 -8.40 27.48 12.20
N VAL A 36 -7.86 26.32 11.79
CA VAL A 36 -8.66 25.18 11.32
C VAL A 36 -9.51 24.60 12.46
N GLY A 37 -8.96 24.48 13.68
CA GLY A 37 -9.70 24.04 14.86
C GLY A 37 -10.87 24.98 15.22
N LEU A 38 -10.63 26.29 15.21
CA LEU A 38 -11.66 27.30 15.46
C LEU A 38 -12.78 27.27 14.42
N ILE A 39 -12.43 27.15 13.12
CA ILE A 39 -13.41 27.01 12.03
C ILE A 39 -14.31 25.78 12.25
N GLY A 40 -13.73 24.69 12.75
CA GLY A 40 -14.44 23.46 13.11
C GLY A 40 -15.54 23.66 14.16
N ILE A 41 -15.29 24.55 15.13
CA ILE A 41 -16.21 24.85 16.23
C ILE A 41 -17.27 25.86 15.79
N VAL A 42 -16.86 26.91 15.07
CA VAL A 42 -17.72 28.06 14.76
C VAL A 42 -18.72 27.75 13.63
N SER A 43 -18.34 26.97 12.62
CA SER A 43 -19.18 26.78 11.44
C SER A 43 -19.24 25.32 10.96
N PRO A 44 -20.37 24.62 11.15
CA PRO A 44 -20.55 23.27 10.61
C PRO A 44 -20.61 23.26 9.06
N TYR A 45 -20.94 24.38 8.43
CA TYR A 45 -20.97 24.51 6.98
C TYR A 45 -19.57 24.53 6.37
N LEU A 46 -18.66 25.37 6.90
CA LEU A 46 -17.26 25.40 6.46
C LEU A 46 -16.58 24.05 6.74
N SER A 47 -16.90 23.46 7.89
CA SER A 47 -16.42 22.14 8.28
C SER A 47 -16.70 21.06 7.23
N ARG A 48 -17.93 21.05 6.69
CA ARG A 48 -18.32 20.11 5.61
C ARG A 48 -17.57 20.36 4.31
N LYS A 49 -17.28 21.62 3.96
CA LYS A 49 -16.51 21.93 2.75
C LYS A 49 -15.06 21.47 2.88
N ILE A 50 -14.43 21.69 4.03
CA ILE A 50 -13.08 21.24 4.31
C ILE A 50 -13.01 19.72 4.27
N ASP A 51 -13.95 19.03 4.93
CA ASP A 51 -14.05 17.57 4.89
C ASP A 51 -14.22 17.06 3.46
N TRP A 52 -15.10 17.66 2.66
CA TRP A 52 -15.29 17.27 1.26
C TRP A 52 -14.00 17.43 0.43
N LEU A 53 -13.28 18.55 0.58
CA LEU A 53 -12.02 18.78 -0.10
C LEU A 53 -10.94 17.77 0.34
N TRP A 54 -10.88 17.50 1.64
CA TRP A 54 -9.97 16.51 2.22
C TRP A 54 -10.24 15.10 1.69
N MET A 55 -11.51 14.72 1.60
CA MET A 55 -11.91 13.41 1.06
C MET A 55 -11.57 13.29 -0.43
N LYS A 56 -11.74 14.37 -1.22
CA LYS A 56 -11.30 14.39 -2.63
C LYS A 56 -9.80 14.19 -2.77
N LEU A 57 -9.01 14.85 -1.92
CA LEU A 57 -7.55 14.68 -1.88
C LEU A 57 -7.18 13.24 -1.49
N THR A 58 -7.81 12.70 -0.45
CA THR A 58 -7.59 11.32 0.01
C THR A 58 -7.95 10.29 -1.06
N GLN A 59 -9.03 10.52 -1.81
CA GLN A 59 -9.44 9.65 -2.91
C GLN A 59 -8.38 9.65 -4.03
N LEU A 60 -7.86 10.82 -4.41
CA LEU A 60 -6.79 10.92 -5.39
C LEU A 60 -5.53 10.18 -4.92
N LEU A 61 -5.15 10.39 -3.66
CA LEU A 61 -3.99 9.74 -3.05
C LEU A 61 -4.16 8.22 -2.99
N SER A 62 -5.38 7.74 -2.72
CA SER A 62 -5.72 6.31 -2.70
C SER A 62 -5.54 5.61 -4.05
N TYR A 63 -5.55 6.33 -5.17
CA TYR A 63 -5.23 5.73 -6.48
C TYR A 63 -3.72 5.65 -6.73
N ILE A 64 -2.96 6.59 -6.17
CA ILE A 64 -1.53 6.73 -6.42
C ILE A 64 -0.71 5.83 -5.47
N ILE A 65 -1.06 5.83 -4.18
CA ILE A 65 -0.32 5.15 -3.13
C ILE A 65 -0.18 3.63 -3.37
N PRO A 66 -1.23 2.88 -3.75
CA PRO A 66 -1.09 1.44 -3.99
C PRO A 66 -0.07 1.12 -5.08
N ASN A 67 -0.04 1.92 -6.15
CA ASN A 67 0.90 1.72 -7.25
C ASN A 67 2.34 2.02 -6.81
N ILE A 68 2.53 3.10 -6.05
CA ILE A 68 3.86 3.44 -5.49
C ILE A 68 4.31 2.34 -4.53
N LEU A 69 3.44 1.90 -3.61
CA LEU A 69 3.77 0.89 -2.63
C LEU A 69 4.08 -0.45 -3.29
N LEU A 70 3.27 -0.87 -4.26
CA LEU A 70 3.52 -2.09 -5.03
C LEU A 70 4.84 -2.02 -5.81
N SER A 71 5.10 -0.88 -6.47
CA SER A 71 6.36 -0.67 -7.19
C SER A 71 7.56 -0.73 -6.25
N LEU A 72 7.47 -0.07 -5.09
CA LEU A 72 8.54 -0.04 -4.10
C LEU A 72 8.79 -1.44 -3.53
N VAL A 73 7.73 -2.18 -3.17
CA VAL A 73 7.85 -3.57 -2.72
C VAL A 73 8.46 -4.46 -3.82
N PHE A 74 8.02 -4.28 -5.06
CA PHE A 74 8.54 -5.04 -6.19
C PHE A 74 10.04 -4.79 -6.38
N TYR A 75 10.48 -3.54 -6.48
CA TYR A 75 11.88 -3.23 -6.75
C TYR A 75 12.82 -3.46 -5.55
N LEU A 76 12.32 -3.29 -4.32
CA LEU A 76 13.14 -3.42 -3.12
C LEU A 76 13.24 -4.87 -2.62
N PHE A 77 12.19 -5.67 -2.82
CA PHE A 77 12.16 -7.06 -2.35
C PHE A 77 12.07 -8.07 -3.50
N LEU A 78 10.99 -8.06 -4.29
CA LEU A 78 10.74 -9.12 -5.27
C LEU A 78 11.80 -9.18 -6.38
N PHE A 79 12.21 -8.03 -6.88
CA PHE A 79 13.20 -7.90 -7.95
C PHE A 79 14.57 -8.44 -7.54
N PRO A 80 15.20 -8.01 -6.42
CA PRO A 80 16.47 -8.57 -6.00
C PRO A 80 16.37 -10.06 -5.67
N ILE A 81 15.27 -10.51 -5.04
CA ILE A 81 15.02 -11.93 -4.80
C ILE A 81 14.97 -12.72 -6.11
N SER A 82 14.33 -12.17 -7.15
CA SER A 82 14.27 -12.82 -8.47
C SER A 82 15.65 -12.91 -9.12
N LEU A 83 16.49 -11.89 -8.96
CA LEU A 83 17.84 -11.87 -9.51
C LEU A 83 18.73 -12.89 -8.80
N LEU A 84 18.67 -12.92 -7.47
CA LEU A 84 19.32 -13.93 -6.63
C LEU A 84 18.86 -15.34 -7.03
N SER A 85 17.56 -15.56 -7.16
CA SER A 85 17.00 -16.84 -7.58
C SER A 85 17.51 -17.28 -8.96
N LYS A 86 17.61 -16.35 -9.93
CA LYS A 86 18.19 -16.64 -11.25
C LYS A 86 19.68 -17.00 -11.21
N LEU A 87 20.44 -16.44 -10.26
CA LEU A 87 21.86 -16.76 -10.08
C LEU A 87 22.06 -18.13 -9.43
N PHE A 88 21.24 -18.48 -8.44
CA PHE A 88 21.40 -19.70 -7.64
C PHE A 88 20.61 -20.91 -8.17
N THR A 89 19.48 -20.69 -8.83
CA THR A 89 18.59 -21.77 -9.29
C THR A 89 18.83 -22.03 -10.78
N LYS A 90 19.30 -23.23 -11.12
CA LYS A 90 19.47 -23.64 -12.53
C LYS A 90 18.13 -23.97 -13.16
N ASP A 91 17.63 -23.02 -13.94
CA ASP A 91 16.51 -23.14 -14.90
C ASP A 91 15.34 -24.07 -14.48
N PRO A 92 14.63 -23.73 -13.39
CA PRO A 92 13.56 -24.57 -12.85
C PRO A 92 12.35 -24.69 -13.81
N LEU A 93 12.22 -23.76 -14.75
CA LEU A 93 11.13 -23.72 -15.72
C LEU A 93 11.54 -24.30 -17.09
N MET A 94 12.74 -24.89 -17.19
CA MET A 94 13.30 -25.45 -18.43
C MET A 94 13.26 -24.47 -19.62
N LEU A 95 13.40 -23.16 -19.39
CA LEU A 95 13.22 -22.13 -20.43
C LEU A 95 14.44 -22.00 -21.36
N SER A 96 15.57 -22.62 -21.04
CA SER A 96 16.75 -22.62 -21.89
C SER A 96 16.62 -23.59 -23.07
N LYS A 97 17.23 -23.25 -24.22
CA LYS A 97 17.26 -24.11 -25.42
C LYS A 97 18.14 -25.37 -25.27
N LYS A 98 18.51 -25.74 -24.06
CA LYS A 98 19.39 -26.89 -23.78
C LYS A 98 18.63 -28.22 -23.80
N TYR A 99 17.31 -28.19 -23.71
CA TYR A 99 16.47 -29.38 -23.61
C TYR A 99 15.93 -29.77 -24.99
N ASN A 100 16.03 -31.05 -25.34
CA ASN A 100 15.44 -31.61 -26.56
C ASN A 100 13.91 -31.78 -26.45
N SER A 101 13.39 -31.84 -25.23
CA SER A 101 11.97 -31.98 -24.92
C SER A 101 11.67 -31.31 -23.58
N TYR A 102 10.49 -30.70 -23.47
CA TYR A 102 9.96 -30.19 -22.20
C TYR A 102 9.17 -31.24 -21.41
N PHE A 103 8.97 -32.43 -21.99
CA PHE A 103 8.37 -33.56 -21.28
C PHE A 103 9.38 -34.15 -20.30
N ILE A 104 8.95 -34.30 -19.05
CA ILE A 104 9.72 -34.96 -18.00
C ILE A 104 9.19 -36.38 -17.91
N ASP A 105 10.00 -37.37 -18.28
CA ASP A 105 9.66 -38.77 -18.08
C ASP A 105 9.75 -39.11 -16.59
N VAL A 106 8.59 -39.14 -15.94
CA VAL A 106 8.49 -39.55 -14.54
C VAL A 106 8.21 -41.04 -14.49
N ASN A 107 9.27 -41.87 -14.41
CA ASN A 107 9.15 -43.30 -14.10
C ASN A 107 8.80 -43.48 -12.62
N LYS A 108 7.57 -43.09 -12.23
CA LYS A 108 7.07 -43.26 -10.88
C LYS A 108 6.41 -44.63 -10.75
N GLU A 109 6.85 -45.42 -9.78
CA GLU A 109 6.15 -46.64 -9.41
C GLU A 109 4.79 -46.29 -8.80
N ILE A 110 3.72 -46.83 -9.38
CA ILE A 110 2.36 -46.55 -8.94
C ILE A 110 2.06 -47.41 -7.72
N ASP A 111 2.28 -46.85 -6.53
CA ASP A 111 1.85 -47.43 -5.26
C ASP A 111 0.41 -46.99 -4.89
N LYS A 112 -0.26 -47.80 -4.04
CA LYS A 112 -1.59 -47.53 -3.47
C LYS A 112 -1.70 -46.13 -2.84
N GLU A 113 -0.63 -45.60 -2.24
CA GLU A 113 -0.65 -44.24 -1.70
C GLU A 113 -0.85 -43.16 -2.77
N SER A 114 -0.43 -43.40 -4.01
CA SER A 114 -0.62 -42.47 -5.12
C SER A 114 -2.09 -42.22 -5.47
N PHE A 115 -2.97 -43.17 -5.13
CA PHE A 115 -4.42 -43.04 -5.33
C PHE A 115 -5.15 -42.39 -4.15
N LYS A 116 -4.47 -42.10 -3.03
CA LYS A 116 -5.11 -41.44 -1.88
C LYS A 116 -5.30 -39.93 -2.08
N LYS A 117 -4.55 -39.30 -2.98
CA LYS A 117 -4.65 -37.87 -3.32
C LYS A 117 -4.63 -37.71 -4.84
N THR A 118 -5.80 -37.89 -5.45
CA THR A 118 -6.02 -37.79 -6.91
C THR A 118 -6.35 -36.38 -7.39
N TRP A 119 -6.43 -35.42 -6.48
CA TRP A 119 -6.76 -34.02 -6.74
C TRP A 119 -5.67 -33.09 -6.21
#